data_AF-A0A1W2AXY8-F1
#
_entry.id   AF-A0A1W2AXY8-F1
#
_cell.length_a   1.000
_cell.length_b   1.000
_cell.length_c   1.000
_cell.angle_alpha   90.00
_cell.angle_beta   90.00
_cell.angle_gamma   90.00
#
_symmetry.space_group_name_H-M   'P 1'
#
loop_
_entity.id
_entity.type
_entity.pdbx_description
1 polymer ?
#
loop_
_entity_poly.entity_id
_entity_poly.type
_entity_poly.pdbx_seq_one_letter_code
_entity_poly.pdbx_strand_id
1 'polypeptide(L)'
;MESINGVTFEDWGAACGNLAAGMSEEEVIKVLGLEMPVWQQTNSAWTSKLGDLMTEDMNNATIYSGFFTNPKVGKFADVASNVPDIKSLLEKVPDYDAYQKIFWQQSIAAQHGIDPVSIIEENGFNHQTWSQVGMHYSNWYHEYTKRTGTEQDNKRFHELSAIGNKWTNHWNEFYKENAANLGEDIDF
;
A
#
# COMPACT_ATOMS: atom_id res chain seq x y z
N MET A 1 -7.10 15.78 -23.32
CA MET A 1 -5.68 16.08 -23.02
C MET A 1 -4.83 15.47 -24.11
N GLU A 2 -3.80 16.17 -24.59
CA GLU A 2 -2.83 15.59 -25.52
C GLU A 2 -1.95 14.56 -24.81
N SER A 3 -1.60 13.48 -25.52
CA SER A 3 -0.67 12.46 -25.02
C SER A 3 0.76 13.00 -24.95
N ILE A 4 1.52 12.58 -23.95
CA ILE A 4 2.97 12.84 -23.87
C ILE A 4 3.68 11.57 -24.33
N ASN A 5 4.54 11.69 -25.36
CA ASN A 5 5.26 10.56 -25.97
C ASN A 5 4.34 9.36 -26.34
N GLY A 6 3.11 9.63 -26.78
CA GLY A 6 2.15 8.59 -27.14
C GLY A 6 1.49 7.87 -25.96
N VAL A 7 1.67 8.37 -24.73
CA VAL A 7 0.99 7.90 -23.51
C VAL A 7 -0.11 8.89 -23.15
N THR A 8 -1.36 8.42 -23.12
CA THR A 8 -2.50 9.22 -22.70
C THR A 8 -2.52 9.40 -21.18
N PHE A 9 -3.32 10.35 -20.67
CA PHE A 9 -3.52 10.51 -19.23
C PHE A 9 -4.12 9.25 -18.58
N GLU A 10 -5.00 8.55 -19.29
CA GLU A 10 -5.57 7.26 -18.88
C GLU A 10 -4.49 6.17 -18.78
N ASP A 11 -3.69 6.00 -19.84
CA ASP A 11 -2.61 5.00 -19.87
C ASP A 11 -1.56 5.28 -18.80
N TRP A 12 -1.22 6.55 -18.56
CA TRP A 12 -0.27 6.94 -17.52
C TRP A 12 -0.83 6.68 -16.12
N GLY A 13 -2.09 7.06 -15.85
CA GLY A 13 -2.74 6.76 -14.57
C GLY A 13 -2.83 5.26 -14.30
N ALA A 14 -3.16 4.47 -15.33
CA ALA A 14 -3.17 3.01 -15.25
C ALA A 14 -1.77 2.41 -15.08
N ALA A 15 -0.74 2.96 -15.72
CA ALA A 15 0.65 2.56 -15.51
C ALA A 15 1.07 2.78 -14.05
N CYS A 16 0.83 3.97 -13.49
CA CYS A 16 1.09 4.28 -12.09
C CYS A 16 0.34 3.33 -11.13
N GLY A 17 -0.93 3.04 -11.42
CA GLY A 17 -1.73 2.09 -10.65
C GLY A 17 -1.14 0.66 -10.70
N ASN A 18 -0.73 0.17 -11.87
CA ASN A 18 -0.10 -1.15 -11.99
C ASN A 18 1.29 -1.20 -11.31
N LEU A 19 2.10 -0.13 -11.37
CA LEU A 19 3.36 -0.04 -10.63
C LEU A 19 3.12 -0.14 -9.12
N ALA A 20 2.15 0.61 -8.60
CA ALA A 20 1.74 0.52 -7.20
C ALA A 20 1.19 -0.87 -6.84
N ALA A 21 0.63 -1.57 -7.82
CA ALA A 21 0.17 -2.95 -7.71
C ALA A 21 1.28 -4.00 -7.72
N GLY A 22 2.53 -3.60 -7.98
CA GLY A 22 3.69 -4.49 -8.03
C GLY A 22 4.02 -5.02 -9.42
N MET A 23 3.41 -4.49 -10.49
CA MET A 23 3.92 -4.70 -11.84
C MET A 23 5.29 -4.03 -11.97
N SER A 24 6.25 -4.72 -12.60
CA SER A 24 7.59 -4.14 -12.80
C SER A 24 7.57 -2.99 -13.81
N GLU A 25 8.56 -2.10 -13.71
CA GLU A 25 8.70 -0.99 -14.65
C GLU A 25 8.93 -1.50 -16.08
N GLU A 26 9.70 -2.57 -16.24
CA GLU A 26 9.93 -3.23 -17.52
C GLU A 26 8.64 -3.76 -18.16
N GLU A 27 7.74 -4.35 -17.37
CA GLU A 27 6.45 -4.82 -17.87
C GLU A 27 5.54 -3.66 -18.27
N VAL A 28 5.52 -2.56 -17.49
CA VAL A 28 4.79 -1.34 -17.82
C VAL A 28 5.27 -0.73 -19.14
N ILE A 29 6.59 -0.62 -19.31
CA ILE A 29 7.22 -0.13 -20.55
C ILE A 29 6.83 -0.99 -21.75
N LYS A 30 6.84 -2.31 -21.57
CA LYS A 30 6.44 -3.26 -22.61
C LYS A 30 4.97 -3.09 -23.02
N VAL A 31 4.06 -2.92 -22.06
CA VAL A 31 2.64 -2.66 -22.34
C VAL A 31 2.44 -1.35 -23.08
N LEU A 32 3.15 -0.30 -22.66
CA LEU A 32 3.07 1.01 -23.29
C LEU A 32 3.70 1.05 -24.69
N GLY A 33 4.61 0.11 -24.99
CA GLY A 33 5.37 0.05 -26.23
C GLY A 33 6.47 1.11 -26.30
N LEU A 34 7.13 1.37 -25.18
CA LEU A 34 8.16 2.41 -25.03
C LEU A 34 9.54 1.81 -24.76
N GLU A 35 10.54 2.69 -24.69
CA GLU A 35 11.86 2.40 -24.11
C GLU A 35 11.98 3.05 -22.72
N MET A 36 12.83 2.50 -21.85
CA MET A 36 13.02 2.98 -20.46
C MET A 36 13.28 4.49 -20.36
N PRO A 37 14.19 5.10 -21.15
CA PRO A 37 14.41 6.55 -21.07
C PRO A 37 13.17 7.36 -21.48
N VAL A 38 12.39 6.87 -22.44
CA VAL A 38 11.14 7.51 -22.90
C VAL A 38 10.09 7.42 -21.81
N TRP A 39 9.96 6.28 -21.14
CA TRP A 39 9.04 6.13 -20.01
C TRP A 39 9.39 7.06 -18.85
N GLN A 40 10.66 7.11 -18.43
CA GLN A 40 11.09 7.98 -17.33
C GLN A 40 10.78 9.46 -17.61
N GLN A 41 11.09 9.92 -18.83
CA GLN A 41 10.74 11.28 -19.27
C GLN A 41 9.23 11.50 -19.26
N THR A 42 8.46 10.55 -19.77
CA THR A 42 7.00 10.63 -19.85
C THR A 42 6.36 10.68 -18.47
N ASN A 43 6.81 9.83 -17.55
CA ASN A 43 6.32 9.76 -16.19
C ASN A 43 6.61 11.07 -15.43
N SER A 44 7.84 11.60 -15.56
CA SER A 44 8.21 12.89 -14.97
C SER A 44 7.38 14.04 -15.54
N ALA A 45 7.13 14.06 -16.84
CA ALA A 45 6.36 15.11 -17.50
C ALA A 45 4.89 15.10 -17.09
N TRP A 46 4.26 13.91 -17.04
CA TRP A 46 2.89 13.77 -16.54
C TRP A 46 2.77 14.11 -15.06
N THR A 47 3.71 13.67 -14.23
CA THR A 47 3.74 14.00 -12.79
C THR A 47 3.80 15.50 -12.58
N SER A 48 4.66 16.20 -13.33
CA SER A 48 4.77 17.66 -13.26
C SER A 48 3.47 18.34 -13.70
N LYS A 49 2.86 17.83 -14.78
CA LYS A 49 1.62 18.36 -15.35
C LYS A 49 0.38 18.09 -14.47
N LEU A 50 0.40 17.08 -13.61
CA LEU A 50 -0.73 16.69 -12.79
C LEU A 50 -1.18 17.84 -11.86
N GLY A 51 -0.23 18.57 -11.27
CA GLY A 51 -0.52 19.72 -10.40
C GLY A 51 -1.25 20.84 -11.14
N ASP A 52 -0.80 21.16 -12.36
CA ASP A 52 -1.45 22.16 -13.20
C ASP A 52 -2.87 21.72 -13.58
N LEU A 53 -3.03 20.46 -14.01
CA LEU A 53 -4.34 19.89 -14.37
C LEU A 53 -5.33 19.92 -13.20
N MET A 54 -4.88 19.62 -11.99
CA MET A 54 -5.72 19.68 -10.78
C MET A 54 -6.09 21.11 -10.39
N THR A 55 -5.23 22.08 -10.69
CA THR A 55 -5.49 23.51 -10.45
C THR A 55 -6.51 24.05 -11.45
N GLU A 56 -6.41 23.63 -12.71
CA GLU A 56 -7.37 23.98 -13.77
C GLU A 56 -8.75 23.36 -13.53
N ASP A 57 -8.79 22.09 -13.16
CA ASP A 57 -10.02 21.38 -12.79
C ASP A 57 -9.72 20.29 -11.75
N MET A 58 -10.24 20.50 -10.54
CA MET A 58 -10.08 19.53 -9.44
C MET A 58 -10.65 18.14 -9.77
N ASN A 59 -11.57 18.03 -10.74
CA ASN A 59 -12.08 16.73 -11.20
C ASN A 59 -10.99 15.85 -11.82
N ASN A 60 -9.89 16.44 -12.32
CA ASN A 60 -8.74 15.67 -12.82
C ASN A 60 -8.07 14.83 -11.73
N ALA A 61 -8.15 15.23 -10.45
CA ALA A 61 -7.69 14.41 -9.34
C ALA A 61 -8.54 13.14 -9.20
N THR A 62 -9.86 13.28 -9.30
CA THR A 62 -10.81 12.15 -9.26
C THR A 62 -10.59 11.21 -10.44
N ILE A 63 -10.38 11.75 -11.65
CA ILE A 63 -10.12 10.97 -12.86
C ILE A 63 -8.82 10.17 -12.71
N TYR A 64 -7.72 10.83 -12.31
CA TYR A 64 -6.44 10.16 -12.06
C TYR A 64 -6.59 9.07 -11.00
N SER A 65 -7.24 9.37 -9.88
CA SER A 65 -7.50 8.39 -8.82
C SER A 65 -8.31 7.19 -9.33
N GLY A 66 -9.27 7.41 -10.24
CA GLY A 66 -10.03 6.34 -10.87
C GLY A 66 -9.16 5.38 -11.66
N PHE A 67 -8.27 5.90 -12.51
CA PHE A 67 -7.32 5.07 -13.26
C PHE A 67 -6.28 4.39 -12.38
N PHE A 68 -5.78 5.09 -11.35
CA PHE A 68 -4.82 4.54 -10.41
C PHE A 68 -5.41 3.36 -9.60
N THR A 69 -6.65 3.51 -9.12
CA THR A 69 -7.32 2.47 -8.30
C THR A 69 -7.91 1.33 -9.12
N ASN A 70 -8.28 1.58 -10.38
CA ASN A 70 -8.74 0.56 -11.32
C ASN A 70 -7.92 0.60 -12.61
N PRO A 71 -6.68 0.07 -12.59
CA PRO A 71 -5.73 0.27 -13.68
C PRO A 71 -5.94 -0.70 -14.86
N LYS A 72 -7.12 -1.33 -14.96
CA LYS A 72 -7.54 -2.19 -16.09
C LYS A 72 -8.28 -1.36 -17.14
N VAL A 73 -7.61 -0.35 -17.67
CA VAL A 73 -8.11 0.59 -18.68
C VAL A 73 -7.03 0.88 -19.72
N GLY A 74 -7.39 1.51 -20.84
CA GLY A 74 -6.46 1.83 -21.92
C GLY A 74 -5.65 0.62 -22.37
N LYS A 75 -4.33 0.83 -22.53
CA LYS A 75 -3.37 -0.23 -22.89
C LYS A 75 -3.23 -1.33 -21.82
N PHE A 76 -3.70 -1.09 -20.60
CA PHE A 76 -3.63 -2.05 -19.49
C PHE A 76 -4.92 -2.87 -19.30
N ALA A 77 -5.94 -2.69 -20.14
CA ALA A 77 -7.24 -3.37 -20.03
C ALA A 77 -7.11 -4.90 -19.96
N ASP A 78 -6.24 -5.49 -20.80
CA ASP A 78 -6.07 -6.94 -20.91
C ASP A 78 -4.81 -7.48 -20.19
N VAL A 79 -4.11 -6.63 -19.45
CA VAL A 79 -2.90 -7.04 -18.72
C VAL A 79 -3.33 -7.99 -17.59
N ALA A 80 -2.68 -9.15 -17.47
CA ALA A 80 -2.90 -10.03 -16.34
C ALA A 80 -2.51 -9.31 -15.04
N SER A 81 -3.30 -9.46 -13.98
CA SER A 81 -2.93 -8.91 -12.68
C SER A 81 -1.78 -9.72 -12.10
N ASN A 82 -0.58 -9.14 -12.02
CA ASN A 82 0.55 -9.72 -11.29
C ASN A 82 0.44 -9.52 -9.76
N VAL A 83 -0.64 -8.88 -9.31
CA VAL A 83 -0.96 -8.78 -7.88
C VAL A 83 -1.15 -10.19 -7.34
N PRO A 84 -0.36 -10.60 -6.32
CA PRO A 84 -0.54 -11.88 -5.68
C PRO A 84 -1.97 -12.04 -5.20
N ASP A 85 -2.54 -13.23 -5.38
CA ASP A 85 -3.85 -13.52 -4.81
C ASP A 85 -3.81 -13.43 -3.27
N ILE A 86 -4.95 -13.15 -2.65
CA ILE A 86 -5.02 -12.98 -1.20
C ILE A 86 -4.56 -14.22 -0.44
N LYS A 87 -4.72 -15.44 -0.98
CA LYS A 87 -4.29 -16.67 -0.30
C LYS A 87 -2.76 -16.70 -0.22
N SER A 88 -2.05 -16.34 -1.28
CA SER A 88 -0.59 -16.20 -1.29
C SER A 88 -0.10 -15.14 -0.31
N LEU A 89 -0.82 -14.01 -0.17
CA LEU A 89 -0.49 -12.99 0.83
C LEU A 89 -0.69 -13.47 2.27
N LEU A 90 -1.75 -14.25 2.52
CA LEU A 90 -2.04 -14.82 3.83
C LEU A 90 -1.08 -15.95 4.23
N GLU A 91 -0.28 -16.51 3.33
CA GLU A 91 0.81 -17.42 3.75
C GLU A 91 1.89 -16.68 4.55
N LYS A 92 2.10 -15.38 4.29
CA LYS A 92 3.04 -14.52 5.03
C LYS A 92 2.44 -13.97 6.32
N VAL A 93 1.13 -13.75 6.33
CA VAL A 93 0.36 -13.30 7.50
C VAL A 93 -0.77 -14.29 7.72
N PRO A 94 -0.51 -15.43 8.41
CA PRO A 94 -1.47 -16.53 8.49
C PRO A 94 -2.64 -16.26 9.44
N ASP A 95 -2.47 -15.36 10.40
CA ASP A 95 -3.48 -15.07 11.41
C ASP A 95 -3.52 -13.59 11.83
N TYR A 96 -4.53 -13.25 12.63
CA TYR A 96 -4.73 -11.89 13.11
C TYR A 96 -3.60 -11.42 14.05
N ASP A 97 -2.91 -12.33 14.75
CA ASP A 97 -1.76 -11.96 15.60
C ASP A 97 -0.57 -11.50 14.74
N ALA A 98 -0.25 -12.23 13.67
CA ALA A 98 0.77 -11.85 12.70
C ALA A 98 0.43 -10.53 12.01
N TYR A 99 -0.85 -10.30 11.68
CA TYR A 99 -1.30 -9.03 11.12
C TYR A 99 -1.11 -7.87 12.09
N GLN A 100 -1.55 -8.05 13.34
CA GLN A 100 -1.42 -7.03 14.38
C GLN A 100 0.05 -6.72 14.70
N LYS A 101 0.96 -7.71 14.63
CA LYS A 101 2.39 -7.50 14.77
C LYS A 101 2.91 -6.42 13.82
N ILE A 102 2.66 -6.57 12.52
CA ILE A 102 3.14 -5.66 11.49
C ILE A 102 2.39 -4.31 11.59
N PHE A 103 1.07 -4.35 11.82
CA PHE A 103 0.25 -3.15 11.96
C PHE A 103 0.73 -2.22 13.09
N TRP A 104 1.06 -2.79 14.26
CA TRP A 104 1.58 -2.00 15.37
C TRP A 104 3.04 -1.59 15.17
N GLN A 105 3.84 -2.40 14.47
CA GLN A 105 5.22 -2.02 14.13
C GLN A 105 5.23 -0.74 13.30
N GLN A 106 4.49 -0.67 12.19
CA GLN A 106 4.44 0.52 11.33
C GLN A 106 3.91 1.75 12.09
N SER A 107 2.91 1.56 12.97
CA SER A 107 2.27 2.66 13.69
C SER A 107 3.19 3.26 14.76
N ILE A 108 3.97 2.42 15.44
CA ILE A 108 4.91 2.87 16.47
C ILE A 108 6.20 3.37 15.82
N ALA A 109 6.70 2.71 14.77
CA ALA A 109 7.86 3.19 14.01
C ALA A 109 7.66 4.63 13.52
N ALA A 110 6.47 4.95 12.99
CA ALA A 110 6.11 6.30 12.55
C ALA A 110 6.17 7.34 13.68
N GLN A 111 5.85 6.97 14.93
CA GLN A 111 5.97 7.87 16.09
C GLN A 111 7.43 8.19 16.42
N HIS A 112 8.37 7.36 15.95
CA HIS A 112 9.81 7.54 16.08
C HIS A 112 10.45 8.12 14.79
N GLY A 113 9.65 8.61 13.84
CA GLY A 113 10.14 9.24 12.61
C GLY A 113 10.59 8.26 11.52
N ILE A 114 10.33 6.96 11.68
CA ILE A 114 10.62 5.94 10.67
C ILE A 114 9.47 5.89 9.67
N ASP A 115 9.78 5.80 8.38
CA ASP A 115 8.78 5.70 7.33
C ASP A 115 7.97 4.39 7.47
N PRO A 116 6.65 4.42 7.71
CA PRO A 116 5.82 3.22 7.81
C PRO A 116 5.84 2.37 6.52
N VAL A 117 6.11 2.96 5.35
CA VAL A 117 6.22 2.21 4.10
C VAL A 117 7.42 1.26 4.13
N SER A 118 8.57 1.71 4.68
CA SER A 118 9.75 0.85 4.82
C SER A 118 9.46 -0.40 5.66
N ILE A 119 8.67 -0.27 6.73
CA ILE A 119 8.25 -1.41 7.57
C ILE A 119 7.37 -2.39 6.80
N ILE A 120 6.47 -1.89 5.95
CA ILE A 120 5.62 -2.73 5.08
C ILE A 120 6.50 -3.53 4.10
N GLU A 121 7.49 -2.86 3.49
CA GLU A 121 8.42 -3.44 2.53
C GLU A 121 9.35 -4.49 3.17
N GLU A 122 9.87 -4.23 4.36
CA GLU A 122 10.65 -5.19 5.16
C GLU A 122 9.87 -6.48 5.43
N ASN A 123 8.54 -6.38 5.58
CA ASN A 123 7.66 -7.53 5.77
C ASN A 123 7.22 -8.18 4.43
N GLY A 124 7.81 -7.75 3.31
CA GLY A 124 7.60 -8.34 1.99
C GLY A 124 6.26 -7.98 1.35
N PHE A 125 5.72 -6.81 1.69
CA PHE A 125 4.51 -6.24 1.09
C PHE A 125 4.83 -4.92 0.39
N ASN A 126 3.93 -4.51 -0.48
CA ASN A 126 3.81 -3.12 -0.92
C ASN A 126 2.48 -2.54 -0.40
N HIS A 127 2.26 -1.24 -0.59
CA HIS A 127 1.05 -0.57 -0.11
C HIS A 127 -0.25 -1.27 -0.56
N GLN A 128 -0.33 -1.72 -1.82
CA GLN A 128 -1.53 -2.37 -2.34
C GLN A 128 -1.77 -3.75 -1.73
N THR A 129 -0.74 -4.60 -1.64
CA THR A 129 -0.86 -5.94 -1.06
C THR A 129 -1.11 -5.87 0.44
N TRP A 130 -0.50 -4.92 1.14
CA TRP A 130 -0.79 -4.64 2.55
C TRP A 130 -2.22 -4.16 2.77
N SER A 131 -2.73 -3.29 1.89
CA SER A 131 -4.14 -2.87 1.91
C SER A 131 -5.12 -4.05 1.73
N GLN A 132 -4.79 -5.02 0.88
CA GLN A 132 -5.59 -6.24 0.71
C GLN A 132 -5.60 -7.12 1.96
N VAL A 133 -4.44 -7.30 2.60
CA VAL A 133 -4.32 -8.02 3.88
C VAL A 133 -5.12 -7.29 4.98
N GLY A 134 -5.02 -5.95 5.04
CA GLY A 134 -5.79 -5.13 5.97
C GLY A 134 -7.31 -5.27 5.77
N MET A 135 -7.77 -5.27 4.51
CA MET A 135 -9.18 -5.49 4.19
C MET A 135 -9.64 -6.90 4.59
N HIS A 136 -8.83 -7.93 4.34
CA HIS A 136 -9.12 -9.29 4.79
C HIS A 136 -9.33 -9.35 6.30
N TYR A 137 -8.38 -8.82 7.08
CA TYR A 137 -8.47 -8.86 8.54
C TYR A 137 -9.50 -7.92 9.14
N SER A 138 -9.84 -6.83 8.45
CA SER A 138 -11.00 -5.98 8.80
C SER A 138 -12.31 -6.78 8.67
N ASN A 139 -12.49 -7.53 7.58
CA ASN A 139 -13.66 -8.38 7.39
C ASN A 139 -13.69 -9.54 8.40
N TRP A 140 -12.54 -10.18 8.62
CA TRP A 140 -12.41 -11.21 9.65
C TRP A 140 -12.78 -10.68 11.04
N TYR A 141 -12.27 -9.50 11.41
CA TYR A 141 -12.58 -8.85 12.69
C TYR A 141 -14.08 -8.58 12.82
N HIS A 142 -14.72 -8.06 11.76
CA HIS A 142 -16.16 -7.81 11.76
C HIS A 142 -16.97 -9.08 12.00
N GLU A 143 -16.66 -10.17 11.29
CA GLU A 143 -17.35 -11.46 11.47
C GLU A 143 -17.05 -12.08 12.84
N TYR A 144 -15.80 -12.02 13.30
CA TYR A 144 -15.39 -12.55 14.59
C TYR A 144 -16.06 -11.79 15.74
N THR A 145 -16.18 -10.46 15.66
CA THR A 145 -16.79 -9.62 16.69
C THR A 145 -18.31 -9.45 16.55
N LYS A 146 -18.93 -10.10 15.57
CA LYS A 146 -20.38 -10.06 15.37
C LYS A 146 -21.09 -10.48 16.64
N ARG A 147 -21.86 -9.55 17.21
CA ARG A 147 -22.51 -9.71 18.51
C ARG A 147 -23.43 -10.91 18.51
N THR A 148 -23.21 -11.78 19.48
CA THR A 148 -24.10 -12.91 19.79
C THR A 148 -24.93 -12.64 21.04
N GLY A 149 -24.60 -11.59 21.82
CA GLY A 149 -25.30 -11.18 23.04
C GLY A 149 -24.90 -11.97 24.29
N THR A 150 -23.65 -12.45 24.37
CA THR A 150 -23.24 -13.46 25.37
C THR A 150 -21.86 -13.22 26.00
N GLU A 151 -21.48 -14.05 26.97
CA GLU A 151 -20.12 -14.19 27.53
C GLU A 151 -19.05 -14.36 26.45
N GLN A 152 -19.41 -14.95 25.32
CA GLN A 152 -18.51 -15.13 24.18
C GLN A 152 -18.06 -13.79 23.59
N ASP A 153 -18.93 -12.77 23.55
CA ASP A 153 -18.57 -11.44 23.03
C ASP A 153 -17.49 -10.79 23.92
N ASN A 154 -17.62 -10.93 25.25
CA ASN A 154 -16.61 -10.45 26.20
C ASN A 154 -15.28 -11.19 26.04
N LYS A 155 -15.33 -12.51 25.88
CA LYS A 155 -14.12 -13.32 25.66
C LYS A 155 -13.37 -12.86 24.40
N ARG A 156 -14.08 -12.69 23.29
CA ARG A 156 -13.51 -12.20 22.02
C ARG A 156 -12.91 -10.80 22.17
N PHE A 157 -13.58 -9.91 22.88
CA PHE A 157 -13.05 -8.57 23.18
C PHE A 157 -11.73 -8.63 23.97
N HIS A 158 -11.66 -9.46 25.01
CA HIS A 158 -10.43 -9.65 25.78
C HIS A 158 -9.30 -10.26 24.96
N GLU A 159 -9.60 -11.26 24.12
CA GLU A 159 -8.62 -11.89 23.23
C GLU A 159 -8.03 -10.86 22.25
N LEU A 160 -8.86 -10.07 21.58
CA LEU A 160 -8.41 -9.04 20.63
C LEU A 160 -7.64 -7.92 21.32
N SER A 161 -8.08 -7.49 22.50
CA SER A 161 -7.38 -6.49 23.31
C SER A 161 -6.00 -6.98 23.76
N ALA A 162 -5.89 -8.26 24.13
CA ALA A 162 -4.63 -8.86 24.54
C ALA A 162 -3.62 -8.90 23.37
N ILE A 163 -4.07 -9.21 22.15
CA ILE A 163 -3.22 -9.17 20.95
C ILE A 163 -2.73 -7.75 20.67
N GLY A 164 -3.63 -6.76 20.70
CA GLY A 164 -3.26 -5.35 20.51
C GLY A 164 -2.24 -4.89 21.56
N ASN A 165 -2.54 -5.12 22.84
CA ASN A 165 -1.64 -4.74 23.94
C ASN A 165 -0.28 -5.43 23.85
N LYS A 166 -0.23 -6.72 23.49
CA LYS A 166 1.01 -7.47 23.30
C LYS A 166 1.92 -6.76 22.30
N TRP A 167 1.42 -6.42 21.12
CA TRP A 167 2.26 -5.84 20.07
C TRP A 167 2.55 -4.36 20.28
N THR A 168 1.59 -3.60 20.81
CA THR A 168 1.83 -2.22 21.24
C THR A 168 2.94 -2.15 22.28
N ASN A 169 2.90 -2.99 23.32
CA ASN A 169 3.94 -3.00 24.36
C ASN A 169 5.29 -3.44 23.79
N HIS A 170 5.31 -4.53 23.01
CA HIS A 170 6.53 -5.04 22.40
C HIS A 170 7.27 -3.98 21.56
N TRP A 171 6.56 -3.28 20.68
CA TRP A 171 7.20 -2.29 19.81
C TRP A 171 7.56 -1.00 20.54
N ASN A 172 6.77 -0.58 21.53
CA ASN A 172 7.16 0.54 22.38
C ASN A 172 8.46 0.24 23.14
N GLU A 173 8.62 -0.98 23.68
CA GLU A 173 9.87 -1.42 24.31
C GLU A 173 11.02 -1.45 23.31
N PHE A 174 10.80 -2.09 22.14
CA PHE A 174 11.79 -2.19 21.07
C PHE A 174 12.33 -0.81 20.65
N TYR A 175 11.45 0.14 20.31
CA TYR A 175 11.89 1.45 19.84
C TYR A 175 12.41 2.36 20.96
N LYS A 176 12.01 2.14 22.22
CA LYS A 176 12.61 2.81 23.37
C LYS A 176 14.05 2.37 23.61
N GLU A 177 14.34 1.08 23.50
CA GLU A 177 15.69 0.52 23.69
C GLU A 177 16.62 0.85 22.52
N ASN A 178 16.07 0.95 21.30
CA ASN A 178 16.83 1.22 20.09
C ASN A 178 16.84 2.71 19.68
N ALA A 179 16.18 3.60 20.43
CA ALA A 179 16.16 5.05 20.16
C ALA A 179 17.56 5.70 20.14
N ALA A 180 18.54 5.11 20.84
CA ALA A 180 19.92 5.61 20.88
C ALA A 180 20.70 5.32 19.58
N ASN A 181 20.39 4.24 18.85
CA ASN A 181 21.09 3.86 17.62
C ASN A 181 20.50 4.49 16.35
N LEU A 182 19.28 5.02 16.41
CA LEU A 182 18.60 5.62 15.26
C LEU A 182 18.94 7.10 15.06
N GLY A 183 19.58 7.73 16.05
CA GLY A 183 19.98 9.15 16.02
C GLY A 183 21.46 9.39 15.67
N GLU A 184 22.30 8.36 15.63
CA GLU A 184 23.74 8.50 15.37
C GLU A 184 24.11 8.47 13.86
N ASP A 185 23.17 8.06 12.98
CA ASP A 185 23.39 8.00 11.52
C ASP A 185 22.88 9.26 10.77
N ILE A 186 22.52 10.33 11.49
CA ILE A 186 22.22 11.63 10.87
C ILE A 186 23.42 12.57 11.04
N ASP A 187 24.46 12.36 10.24
CA ASP A 187 25.44 13.42 9.95
C ASP A 187 24.77 14.46 9.03
N PHE A 188 24.58 15.68 9.54
CA PHE A 188 24.16 16.86 8.76
C PHE A 188 25.34 17.51 8.03
#